data_AF-A0A2A3MZW9-F1
#
_entry.id   AF-A0A2A3MZW9-F1
#
_cell.length_a   1.000
_cell.length_b   1.000
_cell.length_c   1.000
_cell.angle_alpha   90.00
_cell.angle_beta   90.00
_cell.angle_gamma   90.00
#
_symmetry.space_group_name_H-M   'P 1'
#
loop_
_entity.id
_entity.type
_entity.pdbx_description
1 polymer ?
#
loop_
_entity_poly.entity_id
_entity_poly.type
_entity_poly.pdbx_seq_one_letter_code
_entity_poly.pdbx_strand_id
1 'polypeptide(L)'
;MHKAKVGVLISGRGSNMAALLYAAKADDCPYEIVLVAANDPDAPGLKLAAAEGIATFGQSHKGLKRADFDQIIDAQLRAAGAQFVALAGYMRLLSPEFVAGWEERMLNIHPSLLPKYKGLDTHQRAIDAGDSHTGCSVHIVTAALDDGPVLGQTPVAILPDDDADTLAARTLIAEHQLYSRTLAAFVSRGRHPDWLLNKVRETALALPQADEILSHGMPCFGIVKGKKFAYFTRDHHGDGILALLVKTTAPEEQANLIEADPERYYRPAYFGTDWVGIRLDLGDTDWEHIAERLRASWRQVAPKKLLGLMDIAADF
;
A
#
# COMPACT_ATOMS: atom_id res chain seq x y z
N MET A 1 16.11 5.62 9.22
CA MET A 1 15.03 4.75 8.70
C MET A 1 15.02 4.89 7.19
N HIS A 2 15.01 3.82 6.40
CA HIS A 2 14.92 3.97 4.94
C HIS A 2 13.55 4.53 4.57
N LYS A 3 13.52 5.70 3.90
CA LYS A 3 12.30 6.36 3.45
C LYS A 3 11.81 5.69 2.17
N ALA A 4 10.51 5.49 2.06
CA ALA A 4 9.89 5.01 0.84
C ALA A 4 10.04 6.05 -0.28
N LYS A 5 10.39 5.59 -1.48
CA LYS A 5 10.61 6.48 -2.63
C LYS A 5 9.30 6.72 -3.37
N VAL A 6 8.83 7.96 -3.41
CA VAL A 6 7.55 8.34 -4.04
C VAL A 6 7.78 9.19 -5.28
N GLY A 7 7.19 8.79 -6.40
CA GLY A 7 7.02 9.64 -7.57
C GLY A 7 5.67 10.36 -7.51
N VAL A 8 5.64 11.66 -7.78
CA VAL A 8 4.40 12.45 -7.77
C VAL A 8 4.05 12.89 -9.18
N LEU A 9 2.82 12.62 -9.62
CA LEU A 9 2.31 13.04 -10.92
C LEU A 9 1.37 14.24 -10.77
N ILE A 10 1.58 15.27 -11.59
CA ILE A 10 0.79 16.52 -11.58
C ILE A 10 0.41 16.97 -12.99
N SER A 11 -0.57 17.86 -13.11
CA SER A 11 -0.89 18.54 -14.38
C SER A 11 -0.88 20.06 -14.32
N GLY A 12 -0.68 20.67 -13.15
CA GLY A 12 -0.85 22.12 -13.00
C GLY A 12 -0.08 22.70 -11.82
N ARG A 13 -0.75 23.54 -11.02
CA ARG A 13 -0.14 24.32 -9.93
C ARG A 13 0.61 23.46 -8.90
N GLY A 14 0.16 22.23 -8.67
CA GLY A 14 0.85 21.28 -7.79
C GLY A 14 0.73 21.58 -6.29
N SER A 15 -0.38 22.17 -5.81
CA SER A 15 -0.53 22.47 -4.37
C SER A 15 -0.59 21.21 -3.50
N ASN A 16 -1.23 20.12 -3.97
CA ASN A 16 -1.16 18.83 -3.28
C ASN A 16 0.25 18.25 -3.30
N MET A 17 0.97 18.35 -4.41
CA MET A 17 2.38 17.94 -4.50
C MET A 17 3.24 18.73 -3.49
N ALA A 18 3.06 20.04 -3.39
CA ALA A 18 3.75 20.87 -2.42
C ALA A 18 3.46 20.42 -0.97
N ALA A 19 2.21 20.10 -0.65
CA ALA A 19 1.85 19.57 0.67
C ALA A 19 2.57 18.25 1.00
N LEU A 20 2.63 17.32 0.04
CA LEU A 20 3.41 16.07 0.18
C LEU A 20 4.91 16.38 0.34
N LEU A 21 5.45 17.31 -0.43
CA LEU A 21 6.86 17.70 -0.40
C LEU A 21 7.25 18.28 0.96
N TYR A 22 6.49 19.24 1.47
CA TYR A 22 6.79 19.84 2.77
C TYR A 22 6.59 18.86 3.92
N ALA A 23 5.63 17.94 3.82
CA ALA A 23 5.49 16.85 4.79
C ALA A 23 6.69 15.88 4.75
N ALA A 24 7.26 15.61 3.57
CA ALA A 24 8.45 14.75 3.41
C ALA A 24 9.71 15.28 4.12
N LYS A 25 9.76 16.58 4.41
CA LYS A 25 10.88 17.23 5.11
C LYS A 25 10.92 16.94 6.60
N ALA A 26 9.82 16.47 7.20
CA ALA A 26 9.85 16.07 8.61
C ALA A 26 10.74 14.84 8.83
N ASP A 27 11.44 14.80 9.97
CA ASP A 27 12.40 13.74 10.32
C ASP A 27 11.72 12.38 10.46
N ASP A 28 10.48 12.37 10.94
CA ASP A 28 9.64 11.19 11.15
C ASP A 28 8.84 10.78 9.90
N CYS A 29 8.93 11.55 8.81
CA CYS A 29 8.19 11.22 7.60
C CYS A 29 8.74 9.94 6.95
N PRO A 30 7.91 8.92 6.68
CA PRO A 30 8.37 7.63 6.20
C PRO A 30 8.64 7.59 4.69
N TYR A 31 8.49 8.72 3.98
CA TYR A 31 8.75 8.81 2.54
C TYR A 31 9.59 10.02 2.16
N GLU A 32 10.20 9.91 0.97
CA GLU A 32 10.84 10.98 0.24
C GLU A 32 10.25 11.08 -1.17
N ILE A 33 10.24 12.29 -1.75
CA ILE A 33 9.83 12.49 -3.13
C ILE A 33 11.07 12.39 -4.01
N VAL A 34 11.10 11.41 -4.91
CA VAL A 34 12.25 11.16 -5.80
C VAL A 34 12.07 11.75 -7.19
N LEU A 35 10.82 12.02 -7.58
CA LEU A 35 10.49 12.59 -8.89
C LEU A 35 9.16 13.34 -8.79
N VAL A 36 9.09 14.52 -9.41
CA VAL A 36 7.82 15.14 -9.78
C VAL A 36 7.71 15.16 -11.30
N ALA A 37 6.74 14.45 -11.84
CA ALA A 37 6.51 14.37 -13.27
C ALA A 37 5.18 15.02 -13.67
N ALA A 38 5.16 15.68 -14.83
CA ALA A 38 3.96 16.32 -15.35
C ALA A 38 3.72 16.03 -16.84
N ASN A 39 2.44 15.93 -17.18
CA ASN A 39 1.96 15.81 -18.56
C ASN A 39 1.86 17.15 -19.30
N ASP A 40 2.22 18.24 -18.61
CA ASP A 40 2.41 19.57 -19.16
C ASP A 40 3.81 20.07 -18.71
N PRO A 41 4.77 20.28 -19.63
CA PRO A 41 6.10 20.75 -19.27
C PRO A 41 6.11 22.15 -18.67
N ASP A 42 5.05 22.94 -18.87
CA ASP A 42 4.90 24.28 -18.33
C ASP A 42 4.17 24.31 -16.98
N ALA A 43 3.80 23.13 -16.44
CA ALA A 43 3.10 23.02 -15.16
C ALA A 43 3.87 23.77 -14.04
N PRO A 44 3.26 24.78 -13.39
CA PRO A 44 3.96 25.58 -12.37
C PRO A 44 4.50 24.75 -11.21
N GLY A 45 3.88 23.61 -10.89
CA GLY A 45 4.36 22.70 -9.85
C GLY A 45 5.75 22.12 -10.13
N LEU A 46 6.17 21.98 -11.39
CA LEU A 46 7.54 21.54 -11.73
C LEU A 46 8.58 22.55 -11.26
N LYS A 47 8.32 23.86 -11.44
CA LYS A 47 9.22 24.93 -10.98
C LYS A 47 9.37 24.92 -9.46
N LEU A 48 8.26 24.70 -8.74
CA LEU A 48 8.28 24.57 -7.28
C LEU A 48 9.11 23.35 -6.84
N ALA A 49 8.89 22.19 -7.44
CA ALA A 49 9.66 20.98 -7.12
C ALA A 49 11.16 21.15 -7.38
N ALA A 50 11.53 21.76 -8.51
CA ALA A 50 12.93 22.03 -8.85
C ALA A 50 13.59 23.02 -7.89
N ALA A 51 12.86 24.07 -7.46
CA ALA A 51 13.34 25.04 -6.47
C ALA A 51 13.62 24.39 -5.10
N GLU A 52 12.91 23.31 -4.80
CA GLU A 52 13.08 22.49 -3.59
C GLU A 52 14.10 21.35 -3.77
N GLY A 53 14.82 21.32 -4.89
CA GLY A 53 15.88 20.34 -5.16
C GLY A 53 15.38 18.94 -5.56
N ILE A 54 14.10 18.79 -5.90
CA ILE A 54 13.52 17.52 -6.35
C ILE A 54 13.73 17.36 -7.86
N ALA A 55 14.07 16.14 -8.30
CA ALA A 55 14.15 15.82 -9.72
C ALA A 55 12.79 16.03 -10.40
N THR A 56 12.80 16.60 -11.60
CA THR A 56 11.57 16.90 -12.34
C THR A 56 11.60 16.36 -13.76
N PHE A 57 10.43 15.96 -14.26
CA PHE A 57 10.25 15.54 -15.65
C PHE A 57 8.97 16.15 -16.20
N GLY A 58 9.08 16.94 -17.27
CA GLY A 58 7.93 17.55 -17.94
C GLY A 58 7.87 17.12 -19.39
N GLN A 59 6.76 16.50 -19.81
CA GLN A 59 6.53 16.19 -21.22
C GLN A 59 5.08 16.39 -21.60
N SER A 60 4.84 17.03 -22.74
CA SER A 60 3.48 17.21 -23.24
C SER A 60 2.93 15.86 -23.72
N HIS A 61 1.75 15.50 -23.21
CA HIS A 61 1.01 14.34 -23.69
C HIS A 61 0.26 14.59 -25.02
N LYS A 62 0.23 15.84 -25.51
CA LYS A 62 -0.51 16.20 -26.73
C LYS A 62 0.06 15.48 -27.96
N GLY A 63 -0.82 14.84 -28.73
CA GLY A 63 -0.45 14.09 -29.93
C GLY A 63 0.06 12.67 -29.67
N LEU A 64 0.15 12.24 -28.40
CA LEU A 64 0.55 10.88 -28.03
C LEU A 64 -0.68 10.05 -27.63
N LYS A 65 -0.65 8.76 -27.95
CA LYS A 65 -1.66 7.83 -27.44
C LYS A 65 -1.47 7.66 -25.94
N ARG A 66 -2.55 7.21 -25.28
CA ARG A 66 -2.57 7.05 -23.83
C ARG A 66 -1.43 6.13 -23.33
N ALA A 67 -1.34 4.94 -23.91
CA ALA A 67 -0.35 3.93 -23.54
C ALA A 67 1.09 4.41 -23.82
N ASP A 68 1.33 5.02 -24.97
CA ASP A 68 2.67 5.48 -25.37
C ASP A 68 3.22 6.53 -24.38
N PHE A 69 2.39 7.49 -23.97
CA PHE A 69 2.81 8.49 -22.99
C PHE A 69 2.99 7.91 -21.58
N ASP A 70 2.12 6.97 -21.18
CA ASP A 70 2.23 6.32 -19.88
C ASP A 70 3.51 5.50 -19.75
N GLN A 71 3.97 4.85 -20.83
CA GLN A 71 5.26 4.16 -20.86
C GLN A 71 6.44 5.10 -20.62
N ILE A 72 6.38 6.32 -21.15
CA ILE A 72 7.43 7.31 -20.92
C ILE A 72 7.46 7.73 -19.45
N ILE A 73 6.29 8.01 -18.86
CA ILE A 73 6.19 8.35 -17.43
C ILE A 73 6.65 7.18 -16.55
N ASP A 74 6.25 5.95 -16.86
CA ASP A 74 6.67 4.74 -16.14
C ASP A 74 8.20 4.58 -16.16
N ALA A 75 8.83 4.77 -17.32
CA ALA A 75 10.29 4.72 -17.44
C ALA A 75 10.99 5.76 -16.56
N GLN A 76 10.46 6.99 -16.48
CA GLN A 76 11.02 8.04 -15.62
C GLN A 76 10.85 7.71 -14.13
N LEU A 77 9.66 7.24 -13.74
CA LEU A 77 9.39 6.81 -12.36
C LEU A 77 10.35 5.69 -11.92
N ARG A 78 10.54 4.68 -12.78
CA ARG A 78 11.46 3.56 -12.50
C ARG A 78 12.92 4.00 -12.48
N ALA A 79 13.34 4.86 -13.40
CA ALA A 79 14.69 5.42 -13.42
C ALA A 79 15.02 6.23 -12.15
N ALA A 80 14.02 6.93 -11.60
CA ALA A 80 14.14 7.62 -10.31
C ALA A 80 14.10 6.67 -9.09
N GLY A 81 13.83 5.38 -9.30
CA GLY A 81 13.71 4.38 -8.24
C GLY A 81 12.44 4.53 -7.41
N ALA A 82 11.37 5.09 -7.98
CA ALA A 82 10.08 5.20 -7.29
C ALA A 82 9.53 3.81 -6.93
N GLN A 83 9.10 3.67 -5.69
CA GLN A 83 8.41 2.48 -5.16
C GLN A 83 6.89 2.70 -5.12
N PHE A 84 6.46 3.96 -4.99
CA PHE A 84 5.07 4.35 -4.93
C PHE A 84 4.80 5.56 -5.84
N VAL A 85 3.54 5.72 -6.26
CA VAL A 85 3.09 6.84 -7.09
C VAL A 85 1.97 7.59 -6.37
N ALA A 86 2.04 8.92 -6.34
CA ALA A 86 0.99 9.79 -5.83
C ALA A 86 0.47 10.71 -6.94
N LEU A 87 -0.82 10.59 -7.27
CA LEU A 87 -1.50 11.48 -8.21
C LEU A 87 -1.99 12.72 -7.47
N ALA A 88 -1.33 13.85 -7.70
CA ALA A 88 -1.60 15.12 -7.02
C ALA A 88 -2.16 16.15 -8.01
N GLY A 89 -3.42 15.94 -8.41
CA GLY A 89 -4.06 16.75 -9.45
C GLY A 89 -3.57 16.39 -10.85
N TYR A 90 -3.45 15.09 -11.12
CA TYR A 90 -3.10 14.56 -12.45
C TYR A 90 -4.38 14.40 -13.30
N MET A 91 -4.57 15.30 -14.26
CA MET A 91 -5.80 15.49 -15.02
C MET A 91 -5.87 14.61 -16.28
N ARG A 92 -5.34 13.39 -16.20
CA ARG A 92 -5.30 12.47 -17.34
C ARG A 92 -5.56 11.04 -16.90
N LEU A 93 -6.49 10.37 -17.59
CA LEU A 93 -6.76 8.95 -17.38
C LEU A 93 -5.50 8.13 -17.67
N LEU A 94 -5.20 7.20 -16.79
CA LEU A 94 -4.12 6.22 -16.94
C LEU A 94 -4.61 5.01 -17.74
N SER A 95 -3.70 4.39 -18.48
CA SER A 95 -3.93 3.13 -19.17
C SER A 95 -4.01 1.97 -18.16
N PRO A 96 -4.80 0.91 -18.44
CA PRO A 96 -4.86 -0.27 -17.59
C PRO A 96 -3.49 -0.91 -17.35
N GLU A 97 -2.62 -0.90 -18.36
CA GLU A 97 -1.27 -1.45 -18.29
C GLU A 97 -0.40 -0.67 -17.28
N PHE A 98 -0.49 0.67 -17.29
CA PHE A 98 0.20 1.50 -16.30
C PHE A 98 -0.33 1.23 -14.89
N VAL A 99 -1.66 1.15 -14.73
CA VAL A 99 -2.28 0.89 -13.42
C VAL A 99 -1.86 -0.47 -12.88
N ALA A 100 -1.88 -1.52 -13.72
CA ALA A 100 -1.42 -2.86 -13.33
C ALA A 100 0.07 -2.87 -12.91
N GLY A 101 0.93 -2.12 -13.61
CA GLY A 101 2.35 -2.00 -13.25
C GLY A 101 2.61 -1.34 -11.88
N TRP A 102 1.64 -0.58 -11.36
CA TRP A 102 1.69 0.12 -10.07
C TRP A 102 0.58 -0.32 -9.11
N GLU A 103 0.02 -1.52 -9.32
CA GLU A 103 -1.03 -2.07 -8.47
C GLU A 103 -0.62 -2.10 -7.00
N GLU A 104 -1.54 -1.73 -6.11
CA GLU A 104 -1.33 -1.52 -4.67
C GLU A 104 -0.18 -0.56 -4.30
N ARG A 105 0.32 0.24 -5.25
CA ARG A 105 1.43 1.20 -5.02
C ARG A 105 1.11 2.61 -5.47
N MET A 106 -0.09 2.86 -5.97
CA MET A 106 -0.51 4.16 -6.49
C MET A 106 -1.73 4.71 -5.75
N LEU A 107 -1.62 5.94 -5.27
CA LEU A 107 -2.68 6.66 -4.58
C LEU A 107 -3.14 7.88 -5.38
N ASN A 108 -4.42 8.22 -5.28
CA ASN A 108 -4.98 9.46 -5.78
C ASN A 108 -5.74 10.19 -4.67
N ILE A 109 -5.73 11.52 -4.72
CA ILE A 109 -6.66 12.34 -3.95
C ILE A 109 -7.75 12.88 -4.86
N HIS A 110 -9.00 12.71 -4.42
CA HIS A 110 -10.18 13.08 -5.17
C HIS A 110 -11.06 14.08 -4.38
N PRO A 111 -11.51 15.20 -4.98
CA PRO A 111 -12.25 16.26 -4.30
C PRO A 111 -13.73 15.93 -4.06
N SER A 112 -14.03 14.74 -3.55
CA SER A 112 -15.36 14.38 -3.07
C SER A 112 -15.28 13.36 -1.92
N LEU A 113 -16.42 13.12 -1.26
CA LEU A 113 -16.62 11.97 -0.40
C LEU A 113 -17.05 10.76 -1.24
N LEU A 114 -16.08 10.04 -1.81
CA LEU A 114 -16.32 8.80 -2.55
C LEU A 114 -17.19 7.83 -1.71
N PRO A 115 -18.16 7.13 -2.34
CA PRO A 115 -18.36 6.97 -3.78
C PRO A 115 -19.14 8.11 -4.47
N LYS A 116 -19.52 9.19 -3.77
CA LYS A 116 -20.21 10.32 -4.40
C LYS A 116 -19.29 11.07 -5.38
N TYR A 117 -19.88 11.58 -6.46
CA TYR A 117 -19.25 12.51 -7.41
C TYR A 117 -17.87 12.07 -7.94
N LYS A 118 -17.80 10.88 -8.57
CA LYS A 118 -16.64 10.48 -9.36
C LYS A 118 -16.42 11.40 -10.57
N GLY A 119 -15.18 11.53 -11.03
CA GLY A 119 -14.83 12.38 -12.16
C GLY A 119 -14.82 13.88 -11.84
N LEU A 120 -15.20 14.71 -12.80
CA LEU A 120 -15.00 16.16 -12.71
C LEU A 120 -16.15 16.91 -12.01
N ASP A 121 -15.92 18.19 -11.77
CA ASP A 121 -16.89 19.20 -11.28
C ASP A 121 -17.61 18.80 -10.00
N THR A 122 -16.87 18.13 -9.10
CA THR A 122 -17.42 17.52 -7.89
C THR A 122 -18.05 18.53 -6.94
N HIS A 123 -17.45 19.72 -6.80
CA HIS A 123 -17.95 20.78 -5.93
C HIS A 123 -19.28 21.35 -6.43
N GLN A 124 -19.37 21.69 -7.71
CA GLN A 124 -20.61 22.19 -8.31
C GLN A 124 -21.72 21.15 -8.20
N ARG A 125 -21.42 19.88 -8.50
CA ARG A 125 -22.39 18.79 -8.39
C ARG A 125 -22.90 18.58 -6.96
N ALA A 126 -22.05 18.78 -5.94
CA ALA A 126 -22.47 18.69 -4.55
C ALA A 126 -23.39 19.87 -4.15
N ILE A 127 -23.07 21.08 -4.62
CA ILE A 127 -23.91 22.27 -4.42
C ILE A 127 -25.27 22.10 -5.11
N ASP A 128 -25.28 21.69 -6.38
CA ASP A 128 -26.51 21.48 -7.17
C ASP A 128 -27.42 20.42 -6.54
N ALA A 129 -26.82 19.40 -5.91
CA ALA A 129 -27.55 18.35 -5.21
C ALA A 129 -28.11 18.79 -3.84
N GLY A 130 -27.73 19.98 -3.36
CA GLY A 130 -28.12 20.48 -2.03
C GLY A 130 -27.48 19.69 -0.88
N ASP A 131 -26.31 19.08 -1.09
CA ASP A 131 -25.60 18.38 -0.03
C ASP A 131 -25.17 19.36 1.08
N SER A 132 -25.20 18.92 2.33
CA SER A 132 -24.66 19.72 3.46
C SER A 132 -23.14 19.65 3.57
N HIS A 133 -22.54 18.61 2.99
CA HIS A 133 -21.10 18.35 3.05
C HIS A 133 -20.61 17.78 1.72
N THR A 134 -19.45 18.27 1.29
CA THR A 134 -18.56 17.57 0.37
C THR A 134 -17.34 17.09 1.15
N GLY A 135 -16.22 16.86 0.49
CA GLY A 135 -14.95 16.58 1.15
C GLY A 135 -13.91 16.15 0.15
N CYS A 136 -12.89 15.47 0.64
CA CYS A 136 -11.90 14.80 -0.19
C CYS A 136 -11.68 13.37 0.27
N SER A 137 -11.25 12.52 -0.66
CA SER A 137 -10.95 11.11 -0.43
C SER A 137 -9.57 10.79 -0.97
N VAL A 138 -8.75 10.10 -0.18
CA VAL A 138 -7.53 9.44 -0.68
C VAL A 138 -7.85 7.97 -0.88
N HIS A 139 -7.56 7.45 -2.06
CA HIS A 139 -7.87 6.07 -2.42
C HIS A 139 -6.74 5.43 -3.22
N ILE A 140 -6.72 4.09 -3.20
CA ILE A 140 -5.86 3.31 -4.10
C ILE A 140 -6.39 3.49 -5.53
N VAL A 141 -5.50 3.65 -6.51
CA VAL A 141 -5.90 3.75 -7.91
C VAL A 141 -6.12 2.35 -8.48
N THR A 142 -7.26 2.15 -9.13
CA THR A 142 -7.59 0.96 -9.90
C THR A 142 -7.88 1.35 -11.36
N ALA A 143 -8.08 0.37 -12.24
CA ALA A 143 -8.38 0.65 -13.65
C ALA A 143 -9.75 1.35 -13.82
N ALA A 144 -10.66 1.17 -12.86
CA ALA A 144 -11.93 1.87 -12.82
C ALA A 144 -11.77 3.26 -12.21
N LEU A 145 -12.42 4.25 -12.83
CA LEU A 145 -12.34 5.66 -12.41
C LEU A 145 -12.86 5.83 -10.97
N ASP A 146 -11.99 6.36 -10.10
CA ASP A 146 -12.28 6.71 -8.70
C ASP A 146 -13.03 5.61 -7.92
N ASP A 147 -12.68 4.35 -8.16
CA ASP A 147 -13.39 3.18 -7.62
C ASP A 147 -12.57 2.33 -6.67
N GLY A 148 -11.26 2.62 -6.54
CA GLY A 148 -10.41 1.84 -5.65
C GLY A 148 -10.71 2.06 -4.16
N PRO A 149 -10.19 1.16 -3.29
CA PRO A 149 -10.39 1.25 -1.85
C PRO A 149 -10.03 2.62 -1.28
N VAL A 150 -10.99 3.22 -0.58
CA VAL A 150 -10.79 4.49 0.13
C VAL A 150 -9.98 4.25 1.40
N LEU A 151 -8.88 5.00 1.54
CA LEU A 151 -7.96 4.90 2.67
C LEU A 151 -8.21 5.96 3.73
N GLY A 152 -8.81 7.08 3.34
CA GLY A 152 -9.15 8.16 4.26
C GLY A 152 -10.03 9.19 3.58
N GLN A 153 -10.85 9.87 4.38
CA GLN A 153 -11.72 10.95 3.92
C GLN A 153 -11.69 12.10 4.92
N THR A 154 -11.98 13.30 4.43
CA THR A 154 -12.22 14.47 5.29
C THR A 154 -13.44 15.20 4.78
N PRO A 155 -14.55 15.24 5.55
CA PRO A 155 -15.73 15.99 5.17
C PRO A 155 -15.48 17.50 5.31
N VAL A 156 -16.10 18.27 4.43
CA VAL A 156 -16.04 19.74 4.38
C VAL A 156 -17.46 20.26 4.23
N ALA A 157 -17.89 21.09 5.17
CA ALA A 157 -19.22 21.69 5.15
C ALA A 157 -19.39 22.61 3.94
N ILE A 158 -20.56 22.54 3.31
CA ILE A 158 -21.02 23.48 2.28
C ILE A 158 -21.80 24.59 2.99
N LEU A 159 -21.36 25.82 2.84
CA LEU A 159 -21.98 27.00 3.45
C LEU A 159 -23.05 27.58 2.53
N PRO A 160 -24.04 28.32 3.07
CA PRO A 160 -25.16 28.84 2.27
C PRO A 160 -24.77 29.69 1.06
N ASP A 161 -23.63 30.38 1.12
CA ASP A 161 -23.14 31.29 0.08
C ASP A 161 -21.92 30.73 -0.68
N ASP A 162 -21.65 29.42 -0.57
CA ASP A 162 -20.56 28.82 -1.33
C ASP A 162 -20.88 28.76 -2.83
N ASP A 163 -19.90 29.13 -3.63
CA ASP A 163 -19.79 28.70 -5.02
C ASP A 163 -18.77 27.56 -5.15
N ALA A 164 -18.61 27.03 -6.36
CA ALA A 164 -17.67 25.94 -6.61
C ALA A 164 -16.22 26.31 -6.26
N ASP A 165 -15.82 27.57 -6.44
CA ASP A 165 -14.44 28.03 -6.22
C ASP A 165 -14.16 28.21 -4.73
N THR A 166 -15.07 28.83 -3.96
CA THR A 166 -14.93 28.97 -2.51
C THR A 166 -14.94 27.60 -1.82
N LEU A 167 -15.79 26.69 -2.29
CA LEU A 167 -15.85 25.32 -1.79
C LEU A 167 -14.60 24.51 -2.17
N ALA A 168 -14.09 24.67 -3.39
CA ALA A 168 -12.84 24.06 -3.83
C ALA A 168 -11.65 24.55 -2.99
N ALA A 169 -11.56 25.86 -2.74
CA ALA A 169 -10.50 26.43 -1.92
C ALA A 169 -10.51 25.89 -0.49
N ARG A 170 -11.71 25.72 0.12
CA ARG A 170 -11.85 25.11 1.45
C ARG A 170 -11.51 23.63 1.44
N THR A 171 -11.97 22.90 0.42
CA THR A 171 -11.68 21.46 0.28
C THR A 171 -10.19 21.21 0.09
N LEU A 172 -9.50 22.07 -0.65
CA LEU A 172 -8.07 21.98 -0.88
C LEU A 172 -7.24 22.02 0.43
N ILE A 173 -7.69 22.75 1.45
CA ILE A 173 -7.04 22.74 2.77
C ILE A 173 -7.16 21.35 3.41
N ALA A 174 -8.35 20.74 3.33
CA ALA A 174 -8.57 19.38 3.82
C ALA A 174 -7.72 18.36 3.03
N GLU A 175 -7.57 18.54 1.72
CA GLU A 175 -6.73 17.70 0.88
C GLU A 175 -5.27 17.69 1.32
N HIS A 176 -4.67 18.86 1.56
CA HIS A 176 -3.26 18.96 1.97
C HIS A 176 -2.99 18.20 3.27
N GLN A 177 -3.95 18.26 4.19
CA GLN A 177 -3.90 17.59 5.48
C GLN A 177 -4.09 16.09 5.36
N LEU A 178 -5.08 15.66 4.58
CA LEU A 178 -5.42 14.26 4.42
C LEU A 178 -4.33 13.52 3.63
N TYR A 179 -3.89 14.07 2.49
CA TYR A 179 -3.06 13.32 1.56
C TYR A 179 -1.70 12.94 2.14
N SER A 180 -1.02 13.89 2.78
CA SER A 180 0.30 13.67 3.39
C SER A 180 0.28 12.58 4.46
N ARG A 181 -0.71 12.60 5.35
CA ARG A 181 -0.88 11.60 6.41
C ARG A 181 -1.28 10.23 5.87
N THR A 182 -2.22 10.18 4.92
CA THR A 182 -2.65 8.91 4.33
C THR A 182 -1.53 8.29 3.51
N LEU A 183 -0.75 9.07 2.76
CA LEU A 183 0.43 8.58 2.05
C LEU A 183 1.47 8.03 3.05
N ALA A 184 1.76 8.75 4.14
CA ALA A 184 2.69 8.29 5.17
C ALA A 184 2.27 6.93 5.74
N ALA A 185 1.02 6.80 6.19
CA ALA A 185 0.49 5.54 6.72
C ALA A 185 0.50 4.43 5.66
N PHE A 186 0.20 4.75 4.40
CA PHE A 186 0.19 3.78 3.32
C PHE A 186 1.58 3.25 3.03
N VAL A 187 2.59 4.10 2.89
CA VAL A 187 3.95 3.63 2.57
C VAL A 187 4.62 2.89 3.73
N SER A 188 4.22 3.18 4.98
CA SER A 188 4.74 2.49 6.16
C SER A 188 3.96 1.23 6.56
N ARG A 189 2.82 0.94 5.90
CA ARG A 189 1.91 -0.18 6.24
C ARG A 189 2.61 -1.53 6.34
N GLY A 190 3.66 -1.74 5.54
CA GLY A 190 4.50 -2.95 5.56
C GLY A 190 5.22 -3.21 6.90
N ARG A 191 5.14 -2.28 7.86
CA ARG A 191 5.68 -2.42 9.22
C ARG A 191 4.59 -2.29 10.29
N HIS A 192 3.33 -2.04 9.91
CA HIS A 192 2.23 -1.92 10.85
C HIS A 192 1.70 -3.31 11.25
N PRO A 193 1.59 -3.61 12.56
CA PRO A 193 1.18 -4.94 13.03
C PRO A 193 -0.13 -5.43 12.45
N ASP A 194 -1.14 -4.57 12.40
CA ASP A 194 -2.49 -4.96 11.94
C ASP A 194 -2.51 -5.27 10.44
N TRP A 195 -1.73 -4.53 9.64
CA TRP A 195 -1.61 -4.80 8.21
C TRP A 195 -0.88 -6.12 7.97
N LEU A 196 0.24 -6.34 8.65
CA LEU A 196 1.01 -7.59 8.57
C LEU A 196 0.17 -8.80 9.00
N LEU A 197 -0.56 -8.68 10.11
CA LEU A 197 -1.46 -9.73 10.59
C LEU A 197 -2.57 -10.02 9.58
N ASN A 198 -3.16 -8.99 8.97
CA ASN A 198 -4.20 -9.19 7.95
C ASN A 198 -3.66 -9.91 6.71
N LYS A 199 -2.46 -9.58 6.22
CA LYS A 199 -1.82 -10.30 5.12
C LYS A 199 -1.53 -11.77 5.46
N VAL A 200 -1.07 -12.04 6.68
CA VAL A 200 -0.89 -13.42 7.17
C VAL A 200 -2.24 -14.13 7.24
N ARG A 201 -3.28 -13.48 7.76
CA ARG A 201 -4.64 -14.03 7.89
C ARG A 201 -5.23 -14.39 6.53
N GLU A 202 -5.18 -13.47 5.56
CA GLU A 202 -5.62 -13.71 4.18
C GLU A 202 -4.96 -14.98 3.60
N THR A 203 -3.65 -15.09 3.76
CA THR A 203 -2.86 -16.18 3.19
C THR A 203 -3.09 -17.51 3.92
N ALA A 204 -3.09 -17.48 5.26
CA ALA A 204 -3.23 -18.67 6.08
C ALA A 204 -4.65 -19.24 6.04
N LEU A 205 -5.69 -18.40 6.06
CA LEU A 205 -7.09 -18.84 6.03
C LEU A 205 -7.58 -19.25 4.65
N ALA A 206 -6.84 -18.91 3.58
CA ALA A 206 -7.06 -19.48 2.25
C ALA A 206 -6.68 -20.97 2.16
N LEU A 207 -5.90 -21.49 3.12
CA LEU A 207 -5.50 -22.90 3.14
C LEU A 207 -6.68 -23.79 3.57
N PRO A 208 -6.86 -24.98 2.97
CA PRO A 208 -8.00 -25.83 3.27
C PRO A 208 -8.08 -26.22 4.75
N GLN A 209 -9.29 -26.11 5.31
CA GLN A 209 -9.59 -26.41 6.71
C GLN A 209 -8.75 -25.61 7.72
N ALA A 210 -8.20 -24.46 7.34
CA ALA A 210 -7.52 -23.57 8.27
C ALA A 210 -8.53 -22.85 9.20
N ASP A 211 -8.15 -22.69 10.47
CA ASP A 211 -8.81 -21.84 11.46
C ASP A 211 -7.83 -20.86 12.09
N GLU A 212 -8.38 -19.78 12.66
CA GLU A 212 -7.66 -18.85 13.53
C GLU A 212 -8.25 -18.94 14.93
N ILE A 213 -7.38 -19.11 15.93
CA ILE A 213 -7.73 -18.97 17.35
C ILE A 213 -6.69 -18.10 18.05
N LEU A 214 -7.03 -17.56 19.21
CA LEU A 214 -6.04 -16.97 20.10
C LEU A 214 -5.41 -18.06 20.96
N SER A 215 -4.07 -18.11 20.99
CA SER A 215 -3.29 -18.98 21.86
C SER A 215 -2.25 -18.14 22.58
N HIS A 216 -2.30 -18.12 23.92
CA HIS A 216 -1.40 -17.31 24.75
C HIS A 216 -1.37 -15.81 24.34
N GLY A 217 -2.53 -15.27 23.93
CA GLY A 217 -2.65 -13.89 23.48
C GLY A 217 -2.19 -13.62 22.05
N MET A 218 -1.68 -14.63 21.33
CA MET A 218 -1.21 -14.51 19.96
C MET A 218 -2.22 -15.11 18.97
N PRO A 219 -2.47 -14.46 17.82
CA PRO A 219 -3.16 -15.10 16.71
C PRO A 219 -2.41 -16.36 16.25
N CYS A 220 -3.13 -17.47 16.20
CA CYS A 220 -2.59 -18.78 15.88
C CYS A 220 -3.46 -19.47 14.82
N PHE A 221 -2.79 -20.00 13.79
CA PHE A 221 -3.43 -20.66 12.66
C PHE A 221 -3.19 -22.17 12.71
N GLY A 222 -4.25 -22.93 12.51
CA GLY A 222 -4.21 -24.39 12.56
C GLY A 222 -5.23 -25.06 11.66
N ILE A 223 -5.21 -26.39 11.64
CA ILE A 223 -6.34 -27.15 11.10
C ILE A 223 -7.50 -27.06 12.11
N VAL A 224 -8.74 -26.92 11.64
CA VAL A 224 -9.95 -26.95 12.49
C VAL A 224 -9.90 -28.12 13.47
N LYS A 225 -9.90 -27.82 14.78
CA LYS A 225 -9.77 -28.80 15.88
C LYS A 225 -8.52 -29.69 15.80
N GLY A 226 -7.50 -29.24 15.10
CA GLY A 226 -6.28 -29.97 14.79
C GLY A 226 -5.01 -29.24 15.25
N LYS A 227 -3.89 -29.65 14.67
CA LYS A 227 -2.56 -29.11 14.99
C LYS A 227 -2.37 -27.73 14.37
N LYS A 228 -1.52 -26.93 15.02
CA LYS A 228 -1.17 -25.56 14.61
C LYS A 228 0.00 -25.57 13.64
N PHE A 229 -0.05 -24.70 12.64
CA PHE A 229 1.00 -24.53 11.64
C PHE A 229 1.58 -23.12 11.59
N ALA A 230 0.93 -22.12 12.19
CA ALA A 230 1.51 -20.79 12.26
C ALA A 230 1.09 -20.01 13.51
N TYR A 231 1.95 -19.08 13.91
CA TYR A 231 1.67 -18.08 14.94
C TYR A 231 2.11 -16.71 14.45
N PHE A 232 1.30 -15.69 14.68
CA PHE A 232 1.71 -14.30 14.52
C PHE A 232 2.11 -13.75 15.89
N THR A 233 3.36 -13.33 16.01
CA THR A 233 3.92 -12.80 17.24
C THR A 233 4.14 -11.30 17.11
N ARG A 234 3.85 -10.58 18.20
CA ARG A 234 4.11 -9.15 18.33
C ARG A 234 4.75 -8.90 19.67
N ASP A 235 5.95 -8.32 19.65
CA ASP A 235 6.65 -7.85 20.83
C ASP A 235 6.73 -8.93 21.93
N HIS A 236 7.10 -10.14 21.52
CA HIS A 236 7.01 -11.31 22.38
C HIS A 236 8.18 -11.28 23.37
N HIS A 237 7.89 -10.85 24.60
CA HIS A 237 8.85 -10.53 25.68
C HIS A 237 9.54 -9.17 25.58
N GLY A 238 8.92 -8.17 24.94
CA GLY A 238 9.50 -6.82 24.89
C GLY A 238 10.64 -6.70 23.88
N ASP A 239 10.73 -7.62 22.91
CA ASP A 239 11.76 -7.63 21.87
C ASP A 239 11.47 -6.67 20.71
N GLY A 240 10.25 -6.12 20.64
CA GLY A 240 9.78 -5.24 19.58
C GLY A 240 9.60 -5.93 18.22
N ILE A 241 9.68 -7.27 18.15
CA ILE A 241 9.69 -8.00 16.88
C ILE A 241 8.25 -8.33 16.45
N LEU A 242 7.94 -8.10 15.16
CA LEU A 242 6.77 -8.67 14.51
C LEU A 242 7.22 -9.85 13.65
N ALA A 243 6.75 -11.04 13.97
CA ALA A 243 7.21 -12.24 13.27
C ALA A 243 6.09 -13.26 13.04
N LEU A 244 6.26 -14.00 11.95
CA LEU A 244 5.51 -15.21 11.66
C LEU A 244 6.34 -16.41 12.09
N LEU A 245 5.78 -17.25 12.97
CA LEU A 245 6.36 -18.54 13.30
C LEU A 245 5.72 -19.62 12.44
N VAL A 246 6.53 -20.43 11.77
CA VAL A 246 6.09 -21.54 10.91
C VAL A 246 6.91 -22.79 11.19
N LYS A 247 6.35 -23.96 10.87
CA LYS A 247 7.06 -25.24 10.95
C LYS A 247 8.10 -25.36 9.85
N THR A 248 9.22 -25.99 10.16
CA THR A 248 10.19 -26.43 9.16
C THR A 248 9.80 -27.81 8.60
N THR A 249 10.32 -28.13 7.44
CA THR A 249 10.09 -29.37 6.69
C THR A 249 11.22 -30.38 6.82
N ALA A 250 12.41 -29.95 7.24
CA ALA A 250 13.57 -30.82 7.46
C ALA A 250 14.33 -30.46 8.77
N PRO A 251 15.07 -31.43 9.37
CA PRO A 251 15.75 -31.23 10.65
C PRO A 251 16.76 -30.07 10.69
N GLU A 252 17.46 -29.81 9.58
CA GLU A 252 18.53 -28.79 9.51
C GLU A 252 18.05 -27.45 8.93
N GLU A 253 16.83 -27.40 8.41
CA GLU A 253 16.30 -26.22 7.70
C GLU A 253 16.27 -24.97 8.58
N GLN A 254 15.94 -25.11 9.87
CA GLN A 254 15.97 -23.98 10.81
C GLN A 254 17.37 -23.37 10.87
N ALA A 255 18.40 -24.20 11.04
CA ALA A 255 19.77 -23.74 11.16
C ALA A 255 20.25 -23.09 9.85
N ASN A 256 19.95 -23.72 8.72
CA ASN A 256 20.35 -23.22 7.40
C ASN A 256 19.70 -21.86 7.07
N LEU A 257 18.42 -21.66 7.40
CA LEU A 257 17.75 -20.37 7.20
C LEU A 257 18.36 -19.27 8.07
N ILE A 258 18.65 -19.56 9.33
CA ILE A 258 19.26 -18.60 10.26
C ILE A 258 20.69 -18.27 9.84
N GLU A 259 21.47 -19.24 9.37
CA GLU A 259 22.83 -19.01 8.87
C GLU A 259 22.81 -18.15 7.59
N ALA A 260 21.84 -18.40 6.70
CA ALA A 260 21.74 -17.67 5.43
C ALA A 260 21.29 -16.21 5.62
N ASP A 261 20.36 -15.96 6.56
CA ASP A 261 19.85 -14.62 6.87
C ASP A 261 19.46 -14.50 8.36
N PRO A 262 20.43 -14.19 9.24
CA PRO A 262 20.21 -14.09 10.67
C PRO A 262 19.41 -12.84 11.09
N GLU A 263 19.21 -11.87 10.19
CA GLU A 263 18.36 -10.72 10.45
C GLU A 263 16.88 -11.08 10.25
N ARG A 264 16.57 -11.91 9.25
CA ARG A 264 15.21 -12.39 8.97
C ARG A 264 14.77 -13.53 9.85
N TYR A 265 15.65 -14.50 10.08
CA TYR A 265 15.29 -15.77 10.70
C TYR A 265 15.88 -15.91 12.08
N TYR A 266 15.11 -16.48 13.00
CA TYR A 266 15.57 -16.77 14.35
C TYR A 266 14.90 -18.03 14.91
N ARG A 267 15.51 -18.58 15.97
CA ARG A 267 14.90 -19.66 16.76
C ARG A 267 13.86 -19.05 17.72
N PRO A 268 12.55 -19.35 17.56
CA PRO A 268 11.55 -18.83 18.47
C PRO A 268 11.65 -19.50 19.85
N ALA A 269 11.56 -18.70 20.92
CA ALA A 269 11.62 -19.21 22.29
C ALA A 269 10.42 -20.12 22.59
N TYR A 270 10.63 -21.20 23.36
CA TYR A 270 9.61 -22.20 23.73
C TYR A 270 9.03 -23.04 22.59
N PHE A 271 9.56 -22.91 21.38
CA PHE A 271 9.24 -23.77 20.24
C PHE A 271 10.38 -24.77 19.99
N GLY A 272 10.04 -25.90 19.37
CA GLY A 272 11.01 -26.92 18.99
C GLY A 272 11.91 -26.50 17.82
N THR A 273 12.88 -27.34 17.48
CA THR A 273 13.73 -27.16 16.28
C THR A 273 12.95 -27.33 14.97
N ASP A 274 11.70 -27.82 15.06
CA ASP A 274 10.75 -27.94 13.96
C ASP A 274 9.97 -26.65 13.67
N TRP A 275 10.39 -25.51 14.21
CA TRP A 275 9.78 -24.18 14.00
C TRP A 275 10.83 -23.12 13.69
N VAL A 276 10.52 -22.12 12.88
CA VAL A 276 11.39 -20.97 12.63
C VAL A 276 10.57 -19.70 12.71
N GLY A 277 11.15 -18.64 13.29
CA GLY A 277 10.58 -17.30 13.27
C GLY A 277 11.07 -16.54 12.06
N ILE A 278 10.16 -15.86 11.37
CA ILE A 278 10.42 -15.03 10.20
C ILE A 278 9.99 -13.60 10.53
N ARG A 279 10.93 -12.67 10.59
CA ARG A 279 10.64 -11.25 10.82
C ARG A 279 9.87 -10.63 9.65
N LEU A 280 8.77 -9.95 9.97
CA LEU A 280 7.89 -9.29 9.02
C LEU A 280 8.00 -7.75 9.07
N ASP A 281 8.65 -7.21 10.10
CA ASP A 281 8.77 -5.79 10.41
C ASP A 281 9.94 -5.07 9.70
N LEU A 282 10.78 -5.80 8.96
CA LEU A 282 11.92 -5.22 8.25
C LEU A 282 11.51 -4.31 7.07
N GLY A 283 10.26 -4.43 6.60
CA GLY A 283 9.66 -3.53 5.60
C GLY A 283 9.91 -3.91 4.14
N ASP A 284 10.46 -5.10 3.91
CA ASP A 284 10.86 -5.70 2.64
C ASP A 284 10.32 -7.13 2.49
N THR A 285 9.25 -7.46 3.23
CA THR A 285 8.64 -8.80 3.28
C THR A 285 8.19 -9.25 1.90
N ASP A 286 8.75 -10.37 1.43
CA ASP A 286 8.31 -11.10 0.24
C ASP A 286 7.09 -11.97 0.58
N TRP A 287 5.91 -11.52 0.13
CA TRP A 287 4.66 -12.21 0.43
C TRP A 287 4.45 -13.52 -0.34
N GLU A 288 5.10 -13.69 -1.50
CA GLU A 288 5.06 -14.96 -2.23
C GLU A 288 5.82 -16.03 -1.43
N HIS A 289 7.03 -15.68 -0.98
CA HIS A 289 7.81 -16.53 -0.08
C HIS A 289 7.05 -16.82 1.23
N ILE A 290 6.45 -15.83 1.87
CA ILE A 290 5.63 -16.06 3.08
C ILE A 290 4.48 -17.03 2.82
N ALA A 291 3.81 -16.94 1.66
CA ALA A 291 2.74 -17.87 1.29
C ALA A 291 3.27 -19.30 1.09
N GLU A 292 4.44 -19.46 0.48
CA GLU A 292 5.11 -20.77 0.36
C GLU A 292 5.48 -21.36 1.72
N ARG A 293 6.04 -20.55 2.62
CA ARG A 293 6.37 -20.95 4.00
C ARG A 293 5.14 -21.39 4.78
N LEU A 294 4.05 -20.64 4.70
CA LEU A 294 2.76 -20.99 5.32
C LEU A 294 2.21 -22.31 4.76
N ARG A 295 2.23 -22.48 3.43
CA ARG A 295 1.77 -23.71 2.77
C ARG A 295 2.62 -24.92 3.18
N ALA A 296 3.94 -24.79 3.16
CA ALA A 296 4.86 -25.85 3.58
C ALA A 296 4.62 -26.27 5.04
N SER A 297 4.46 -25.29 5.93
CA SER A 297 4.14 -25.52 7.33
C SER A 297 2.78 -26.20 7.52
N TRP A 298 1.75 -25.75 6.79
CA TRP A 298 0.42 -26.36 6.81
C TRP A 298 0.46 -27.83 6.35
N ARG A 299 1.24 -28.16 5.32
CA ARG A 299 1.38 -29.56 4.85
C ARG A 299 1.96 -30.49 5.92
N GLN A 300 2.75 -29.98 6.87
CA GLN A 300 3.28 -30.78 7.99
C GLN A 300 2.20 -31.25 8.97
N VAL A 301 1.04 -30.58 8.99
CA VAL A 301 -0.05 -30.87 9.93
C VAL A 301 -1.36 -31.24 9.26
N ALA A 302 -1.47 -31.04 7.93
CA ALA A 302 -2.66 -31.34 7.16
C ALA A 302 -3.00 -32.85 7.23
N PRO A 303 -4.29 -33.21 7.35
CA PRO A 303 -4.71 -34.61 7.32
C PRO A 303 -4.30 -35.29 6.01
N LYS A 304 -3.84 -36.55 6.07
CA LYS A 304 -3.40 -37.33 4.88
C LYS A 304 -4.43 -37.36 3.75
N LYS A 305 -5.72 -37.46 4.10
CA LYS A 305 -6.83 -37.45 3.13
C LYS A 305 -6.91 -36.13 2.35
N LEU A 306 -6.61 -35.01 3.01
CA LEU A 306 -6.65 -33.68 2.42
C LEU A 306 -5.45 -33.46 1.50
N LEU A 307 -4.26 -33.89 1.92
CA LEU A 307 -3.06 -33.87 1.08
C LEU A 307 -3.24 -34.67 -0.21
N GLY A 308 -3.75 -35.91 -0.09
CA GLY A 308 -3.98 -36.76 -1.26
C GLY A 308 -4.96 -36.17 -2.28
N LEU A 309 -6.00 -35.44 -1.84
CA LEU A 309 -6.92 -34.75 -2.75
C LEU A 309 -6.27 -33.55 -3.46
N MET A 310 -5.39 -32.83 -2.78
CA MET A 310 -4.69 -31.68 -3.36
C MET A 310 -3.60 -32.08 -4.34
N ASP A 311 -2.87 -33.16 -4.06
CA ASP A 311 -1.81 -33.64 -4.94
C ASP A 311 -2.39 -34.12 -6.27
N ILE A 312 -3.53 -34.84 -6.22
CA ILE A 312 -4.27 -35.22 -7.43
C ILE A 312 -4.71 -34.00 -8.22
N ALA A 313 -5.19 -32.93 -7.57
CA ALA A 313 -5.66 -31.73 -8.24
C ALA A 313 -4.51 -30.87 -8.84
N ALA A 314 -3.27 -31.05 -8.38
CA ALA A 314 -2.10 -30.35 -8.92
C ALA A 314 -1.49 -31.05 -10.14
N ASP A 315 -1.82 -32.34 -10.36
CA ASP A 315 -1.36 -33.15 -11.49
C ASP A 315 -2.24 -33.00 -12.76
N PHE A 316 -3.30 -32.18 -12.71
CA PHE A 316 -4.21 -31.84 -13.83
C PHE A 316 -4.13 -30.36 -14.19
#